data_AF-A0A392QPW7-F1
#
_entry.id   AF-A0A392QPW7-F1
#
_cell.length_a   1.000
_cell.length_b   1.000
_cell.length_c   1.000
_cell.angle_alpha   90.00
_cell.angle_beta   90.00
_cell.angle_gamma   90.00
#
_symmetry.space_group_name_H-M   'P 1'
#
loop_
_entity.id
_entity.type
_entity.pdbx_description
1 polymer ?
#
loop_
_entity_poly.entity_id
_entity_poly.type
_entity_poly.pdbx_seq_one_letter_code
_entity_poly.pdbx_strand_id
1 'polypeptide(L)' 'MTGDGVNDAPALKKADIGIAVADATDAARSASDIVLTEPGLSVIISAVLTSRAIFQRMKNYTIYAVSITIRIV' A
#
# COMPACT_ATOMS: atom_id res chain seq x y z
N MET A 1 8.42 -2.04 4.45
CA MET A 1 9.09 -3.11 5.24
C MET A 1 8.15 -4.31 5.30
N THR A 2 8.68 -5.53 5.31
CA THR A 2 7.87 -6.76 5.49
C THR A 2 8.17 -7.39 6.84
N GLY A 3 7.20 -8.06 7.45
CA GLY A 3 7.38 -8.76 8.72
C GLY A 3 6.31 -9.83 8.96
N ASP A 4 6.62 -10.75 9.86
CA ASP A 4 5.77 -11.89 10.22
C ASP A 4 5.63 -12.05 11.73
N GLY A 5 6.62 -11.60 12.51
CA GLY A 5 6.68 -11.80 13.95
C GLY A 5 6.33 -10.58 14.80
N VAL A 6 6.08 -10.83 16.08
CA VAL A 6 5.93 -9.80 17.13
C VAL A 6 7.12 -8.84 17.20
N ASN A 7 8.32 -9.32 16.92
CA ASN A 7 9.54 -8.53 16.94
C ASN A 7 9.60 -7.49 15.81
N ASP A 8 8.86 -7.71 14.71
CA ASP A 8 8.82 -6.79 13.58
C ASP A 8 7.83 -5.66 13.78
N ALA A 9 6.93 -5.75 14.78
CA ALA A 9 5.87 -4.78 14.99
C ALA A 9 6.37 -3.32 15.12
N PRO A 10 7.45 -3.00 15.87
CA PRO A 10 7.96 -1.63 15.92
C PRO A 10 8.50 -1.15 14.57
N ALA A 11 9.08 -2.06 13.78
CA ALA A 11 9.69 -1.75 12.51
C ALA A 11 8.63 -1.59 11.40
N LEU A 12 7.60 -2.43 11.41
CA LEU A 12 6.39 -2.30 10.59
C LEU A 12 5.68 -0.98 10.86
N LYS A 13 5.52 -0.60 12.13
CA LYS A 13 4.86 0.66 12.52
C LYS A 13 5.64 1.91 12.12
N LYS A 14 6.97 1.81 12.08
CA LYS A 14 7.86 2.94 11.72
C LYS A 14 8.03 3.08 10.20
N ALA A 15 7.83 2.02 9.43
CA ALA A 15 7.93 2.07 7.98
C ALA A 15 6.81 2.94 7.40
N ASP A 16 7.09 3.62 6.27
CA ASP A 16 6.04 4.36 5.55
C ASP A 16 4.90 3.44 5.07
N ILE A 17 5.26 2.19 4.79
CA ILE A 17 4.35 1.10 4.46
C ILE A 17 4.88 -0.19 5.09
N GLY A 18 4.23 -0.64 6.16
CA GLY A 18 4.43 -1.94 6.79
C GLY A 18 3.55 -3.01 6.14
N ILE A 19 4.14 -4.13 5.74
CA ILE A 19 3.43 -5.26 5.11
C ILE A 19 3.59 -6.51 5.98
N ALA A 20 2.48 -7.04 6.49
CA ALA A 20 2.44 -8.34 7.14
C ALA A 20 2.19 -9.45 6.11
N VAL A 21 2.95 -10.54 6.18
CA VAL A 21 2.72 -11.75 5.36
C VAL A 21 1.46 -12.49 5.79
N ALA A 22 0.92 -13.37 4.93
CA ALA A 22 -0.35 -14.05 5.18
C ALA A 22 -0.39 -14.84 6.50
N ASP A 23 0.71 -15.52 6.82
CA ASP A 23 0.83 -16.32 8.04
C ASP A 23 1.48 -15.54 9.21
N ALA A 24 1.49 -14.21 9.14
CA ALA A 24 2.06 -13.37 10.20
C ALA A 24 1.28 -13.51 11.51
N THR A 25 1.96 -13.27 12.63
CA THR A 25 1.33 -13.16 13.96
C THR A 25 0.32 -12.02 14.01
N ASP A 26 -0.72 -12.15 14.84
CA ASP A 26 -1.76 -11.11 14.97
C ASP A 26 -1.20 -9.75 15.41
N ALA A 27 -0.11 -9.76 16.17
CA ALA A 27 0.62 -8.55 16.55
C ALA A 27 1.28 -7.86 15.34
N ALA A 28 1.92 -8.62 14.44
CA ALA A 28 2.50 -8.08 13.21
C ALA A 28 1.40 -7.54 12.27
N ARG A 29 0.29 -8.27 12.12
CA ARG A 29 -0.88 -7.83 11.33
C ARG A 29 -1.48 -6.53 11.86
N SER A 30 -1.59 -6.40 13.18
CA SER A 30 -2.14 -5.19 13.82
C SER A 30 -1.20 -3.99 13.72
N ALA A 31 0.11 -4.22 13.57
CA ALA A 31 1.11 -3.17 13.42
C ALA A 31 1.34 -2.73 11.97
N SER A 32 0.99 -3.57 10.98
CA SER A 32 1.15 -3.31 9.55
C SER A 32 0.02 -2.49 8.93
N ASP A 33 0.31 -1.79 7.83
CA ASP A 33 -0.68 -1.06 7.03
C ASP A 33 -1.37 -1.94 5.98
N ILE A 34 -0.68 -2.98 5.52
CA ILE A 34 -1.17 -3.94 4.52
C ILE A 34 -0.93 -5.36 5.06
N VAL A 35 -1.96 -6.20 5.00
CA VAL A 35 -1.86 -7.63 5.30
C VAL A 35 -2.06 -8.41 4.01
N LEU A 36 -1.09 -9.25 3.64
CA LEU A 36 -1.21 -10.14 2.50
C LEU A 36 -2.19 -11.26 2.83
N THR A 37 -3.07 -11.60 1.91
CA THR A 37 -4.00 -12.74 2.06
C THR A 37 -3.48 -14.01 1.40
N GLU A 38 -2.43 -13.89 0.58
CA GLU A 38 -1.80 -14.98 -0.14
C GLU A 38 -0.32 -15.07 0.24
N PRO A 39 0.24 -16.28 0.35
CA PRO A 39 1.65 -16.46 0.63
C PRO A 39 2.51 -16.05 -0.58
N GLY A 40 3.73 -15.59 -0.29
CA GLY A 40 4.73 -15.29 -1.31
C GLY A 40 4.97 -13.80 -1.56
N LEU A 41 6.23 -13.46 -1.83
CA LEU A 41 6.67 -12.08 -2.06
C LEU A 41 6.23 -11.51 -3.42
N SER A 42 5.82 -12.36 -4.36
CA SER A 42 5.30 -11.95 -5.67
C SER A 42 4.04 -11.09 -5.55
N VAL A 43 3.22 -11.33 -4.52
CA VAL A 43 1.98 -10.56 -4.25
C VAL A 43 2.31 -9.09 -4.01
N ILE A 44 3.46 -8.78 -3.39
CA ILE A 44 3.91 -7.40 -3.15
C ILE A 44 4.17 -6.69 -4.48
N ILE A 45 4.76 -7.38 -5.46
CA ILE A 45 5.02 -6.82 -6.79
C ILE A 45 3.70 -6.47 -7.47
N SER A 46 2.73 -7.40 -7.46
CA SER A 46 1.39 -7.19 -8.00
C SER A 46 0.66 -6.03 -7.30
N ALA A 47 0.77 -5.92 -5.98
CA ALA A 47 0.19 -4.84 -5.20
C ALA A 47 0.80 -3.48 -5.57
N VAL A 48 2.12 -3.39 -5.73
CA VAL A 48 2.82 -2.17 -6.15
C VAL A 48 2.43 -1.76 -7.57
N LEU A 49 2.35 -2.70 -8.51
CA LEU A 49 1.91 -2.43 -9.88
C LEU A 49 0.48 -1.88 -9.91
N THR A 50 -0.42 -2.52 -9.15
CA THR A 50 -1.83 -2.11 -9.04
C THR A 50 -1.95 -0.72 -8.41
N SER A 51 -1.22 -0.46 -7.32
CA SER A 51 -1.18 0.85 -6.66
C SER A 51 -0.73 1.96 -7.62
N ARG A 52 0.31 1.73 -8.42
CA ARG A 52 0.77 2.70 -9.44
C ARG A 52 -0.29 2.98 -10.50
N ALA A 53 -1.01 1.96 -10.96
CA ALA A 53 -2.10 2.13 -11.92
C ALA A 53 -3.25 2.99 -11.36
N ILE A 54 -3.63 2.76 -10.10
CA ILE A 54 -4.63 3.56 -9.40
C ILE A 54 -4.16 5.01 -9.24
N PHE A 55 -2.93 5.21 -8.78
CA PHE A 55 -2.37 6.55 -8.59
C PHE A 55 -2.29 7.36 -9.89
N GLN A 56 -1.97 6.70 -11.01
CA GLN A 56 -2.00 7.35 -12.33
C GLN A 56 -3.42 7.82 -12.71
N ARG A 57 -4.45 7.01 -12.44
CA ARG A 57 -5.85 7.41 -12.67
C ARG A 57 -6.26 8.61 -11.83
N MET A 58 -5.87 8.64 -10.55
CA MET A 58 -6.13 9.79 -9.68
C MET A 58 -5.48 11.06 -10.22
N LYS A 59 -4.21 10.99 -10.63
CA LYS A 59 -3.51 12.14 -11.25
C LYS A 59 -4.21 12.62 -12.51
N ASN A 60 -4.58 11.71 -13.40
CA ASN A 60 -5.29 12.06 -14.63
C ASN A 60 -6.62 12.76 -14.33
N TYR A 61 -7.36 12.29 -13.31
CA TYR A 61 -8.59 12.93 -12.87
C TYR A 61 -8.35 14.33 -12.31
N THR A 62 -7.34 14.52 -11.46
CA THR A 62 -6.98 15.85 -10.94
C THR A 62 -6.62 16.81 -12.05
N ILE A 63 -5.82 16.38 -13.03
CA ILE A 63 -5.47 17.20 -14.20
C ILE A 63 -6.73 17.57 -14.99
N TYR A 64 -7.62 16.61 -15.22
CA TYR A 64 -8.88 16.86 -15.90
C TYR A 64 -9.74 17.87 -15.14
N ALA A 65 -9.92 17.68 -13.83
CA ALA A 65 -10.72 18.56 -12.97
C ALA A 65 -10.17 20.00 -12.94
N VAL A 66 -8.86 20.17 -12.85
CA VAL A 66 -8.20 21.49 -12.91
C VAL A 66 -8.37 22.11 -14.30
N SER A 67 -8.19 21.32 -15.37
CA SER A 67 -8.32 21.80 -16.75
C SER A 67 -9.73 22.29 -17.08
N ILE A 68 -10.78 21.57 -16.67
CA ILE A 68 -12.16 22.03 -16.85
C ILE A 68 -12.45 23.29 -16.04
N THR A 69 -11.86 23.43 -14.85
CA THR A 69 -12.05 24.61 -14.00
C THR A 69 -11.44 25.84 -14.66
N ILE A 70 -10.21 25.73 -15.16
CA ILE A 70 -9.54 26.81 -15.89
C ILE A 70 -10.30 27.17 -17.17
N ARG A 71 -10.87 26.19 -17.89
CA ARG A 71 -11.63 26.44 -19.12
C ARG A 71 -12.93 27.23 -18.90
N ILE A 72 -13.53 27.14 -17.71
CA ILE A 72 -14.78 27.83 -17.36
C ILE A 72 -14.54 29.32 -17.05
N VAL A 73 -13.35 29.66 -16.55
CA VAL A 73 -12.93 31.03 -16.18
C VAL A 73 -12.35 31.74 -17.40
#